data_AF-A0A1H7KMR7-F1
#
_entry.id   AF-A0A1H7KMR7-F1
#
_cell.length_a   1.000
_cell.length_b   1.000
_cell.length_c   1.000
_cell.angle_alpha   90.00
_cell.angle_beta   90.00
_cell.angle_gamma   90.00
#
_symmetry.space_group_name_H-M   'P 1'
#
loop_
_entity.id
_entity.type
_entity.pdbx_description
1 polymer ?
#
loop_
_entity_poly.entity_id
_entity_poly.type
_entity_poly.pdbx_seq_one_letter_code
_entity_poly.pdbx_strand_id
1 'polypeptide(L)'
;MTLTDTEQTLAKQAWAAYLVNLLLLPGAGFFALLWLYWRAPEHGAPYALSHLSVAIKLSLAAGLGLLLVPALLWLSLRDAQSAVVVILLWWVSCHAGLVLFGALNLSRSMSERWPLWR
;
A
#
# COMPACT_ATOMS: atom_id res chain seq x y z
N MET A 1 1.65 16.49 -21.42
CA MET A 1 2.96 16.22 -20.79
C MET A 1 3.24 14.75 -21.02
N THR A 2 4.14 14.42 -21.95
CA THR A 2 4.57 13.04 -22.19
C THR A 2 5.43 12.60 -21.02
N LEU A 3 5.00 11.58 -20.28
CA LEU A 3 5.78 11.02 -19.18
C LEU A 3 7.04 10.37 -19.73
N THR A 4 8.13 10.44 -18.95
CA THR A 4 9.32 9.65 -19.30
C THR A 4 9.06 8.18 -19.00
N ASP A 5 9.63 7.27 -19.80
CA ASP A 5 9.52 5.82 -19.56
C ASP A 5 9.99 5.43 -18.15
N THR A 6 10.99 6.16 -17.63
CA THR A 6 11.53 6.02 -16.27
C THR A 6 10.48 6.37 -15.21
N GLU A 7 9.79 7.51 -15.32
CA GLU A 7 8.74 7.90 -14.37
C GLU A 7 7.58 6.90 -14.36
N GLN A 8 7.13 6.47 -15.54
CA GLN A 8 6.06 5.49 -15.65
C GLN A 8 6.48 4.15 -15.02
N THR A 9 7.72 3.71 -15.26
CA THR A 9 8.27 2.49 -14.68
C THR A 9 8.37 2.57 -13.16
N LEU A 10 8.85 3.68 -12.61
CA LEU A 10 8.91 3.91 -11.17
C LEU A 10 7.51 3.90 -10.52
N ALA A 11 6.52 4.53 -11.17
CA ALA A 11 5.14 4.51 -10.69
C ALA A 11 4.57 3.07 -10.64
N LYS A 12 4.80 2.27 -11.69
CA LYS A 12 4.41 0.85 -11.73
C LYS A 12 5.11 0.04 -10.62
N GLN A 13 6.41 0.25 -10.45
CA GLN A 13 7.21 -0.42 -9.42
C GLN A 13 6.76 -0.08 -8.00
N ALA A 14 6.33 1.16 -7.74
CA ALA A 14 5.80 1.55 -6.43
C ALA A 14 4.58 0.70 -6.04
N TRP A 15 3.60 0.56 -6.93
CA TRP A 15 2.40 -0.23 -6.64
C TRP A 15 2.66 -1.73 -6.64
N ALA A 16 3.61 -2.22 -7.44
CA ALA A 16 4.08 -3.59 -7.35
C ALA A 16 4.72 -3.88 -5.98
N ALA A 17 5.60 -3.00 -5.50
CA ALA A 17 6.24 -3.13 -4.19
C ALA A 17 5.22 -3.04 -3.03
N TYR A 18 4.21 -2.17 -3.14
CA TYR A 18 3.07 -2.11 -2.22
C TYR A 18 2.32 -3.45 -2.16
N LEU A 19 1.99 -4.03 -3.32
CA LEU A 19 1.28 -5.31 -3.38
C LEU A 19 2.14 -6.46 -2.84
N VAL A 20 3.43 -6.49 -3.14
CA VAL A 20 4.38 -7.46 -2.56
C VAL A 20 4.45 -7.32 -1.04
N ASN A 21 4.45 -6.09 -0.51
CA ASN A 21 4.41 -5.84 0.93
C ASN A 21 3.14 -6.38 1.58
N LEU A 22 2.00 -6.35 0.89
CA LEU A 22 0.75 -6.86 1.45
C LEU A 22 0.59 -8.37 1.28
N LEU A 23 1.04 -8.95 0.16
CA LEU A 23 0.70 -10.32 -0.24
C LEU A 23 1.79 -11.36 0.05
N LEU A 24 3.06 -11.03 -0.22
CA LEU A 24 4.14 -12.03 -0.25
C LEU A 24 5.11 -11.87 0.91
N LEU A 25 5.68 -10.67 1.05
CA LEU A 25 6.81 -10.41 1.95
C LEU A 25 6.57 -9.10 2.70
N PRO A 26 5.73 -9.12 3.75
CA PRO A 26 5.50 -7.95 4.58
C PRO A 26 6.81 -7.44 5.18
N GLY A 27 6.96 -6.13 5.21
CA GLY A 27 8.19 -5.46 5.60
C GLY A 27 9.19 -5.33 4.46
N ALA A 28 9.53 -6.42 3.77
CA ALA A 28 10.49 -6.36 2.65
C ALA A 28 9.98 -5.50 1.48
N GLY A 29 8.71 -5.65 1.10
CA GLY A 29 8.10 -4.79 0.09
C GLY A 29 8.06 -3.31 0.50
N PHE A 30 7.88 -3.03 1.80
CA PHE A 30 7.96 -1.67 2.33
C PHE A 30 9.38 -1.09 2.27
N PHE A 31 10.42 -1.87 2.59
CA PHE A 31 11.81 -1.43 2.41
C PHE A 31 12.13 -1.16 0.94
N ALA A 32 11.62 -1.99 0.02
CA ALA A 32 11.74 -1.72 -1.41
C ALA A 32 11.08 -0.39 -1.82
N LEU A 33 9.90 -0.07 -1.27
CA LEU A 33 9.24 1.23 -1.49
C LEU A 33 10.09 2.41 -1.01
N LEU A 34 10.64 2.35 0.20
CA LEU A 34 11.51 3.40 0.72
C LEU A 34 12.77 3.59 -0.12
N TRP A 35 13.36 2.47 -0.55
CA TRP A 35 14.53 2.48 -1.42
C TRP A 35 14.24 3.11 -2.79
N LEU A 36 13.09 2.80 -3.39
CA LEU A 36 12.64 3.43 -4.64
C LEU A 36 12.39 4.93 -4.45
N TYR A 37 11.83 5.34 -3.31
CA TYR A 37 11.59 6.75 -3.00
C TYR A 37 12.87 7.55 -2.89
N TRP A 38 13.90 7.02 -2.21
CA TRP A 38 15.20 7.68 -2.11
C TRP A 38 16.00 7.71 -3.43
N ARG A 39 15.71 6.80 -4.36
CA ARG A 39 16.34 6.79 -5.69
C ARG A 39 15.61 7.65 -6.71
N ALA A 40 14.36 8.05 -6.44
CA ALA A 40 13.59 8.87 -7.36
C ALA A 40 14.17 10.29 -7.40
N PRO A 41 14.52 10.84 -8.58
CA PRO A 41 15.00 12.22 -8.69
C PRO A 41 13.90 13.19 -8.25
N GLU A 42 14.11 13.92 -7.16
CA GLU A 42 13.13 14.89 -6.64
C GLU A 42 12.77 15.97 -7.68
N HIS A 43 13.78 16.41 -8.44
CA HIS A 43 13.64 17.40 -9.50
C HIS A 43 13.59 16.68 -10.85
N GLY A 44 12.38 16.51 -11.39
CA GLY A 44 12.16 15.95 -12.73
C GLY A 44 11.25 14.71 -12.79
N ALA A 45 10.82 14.17 -11.64
CA ALA A 45 9.93 13.00 -11.58
C ALA A 45 8.62 13.20 -10.77
N PRO A 46 7.88 14.32 -10.93
CA PRO A 46 6.71 14.62 -10.08
C PRO A 46 5.60 13.58 -10.17
N TYR A 47 5.48 12.88 -11.31
CA TYR A 47 4.50 11.81 -11.49
C TYR A 47 4.84 10.60 -10.62
N ALA A 48 6.07 10.12 -10.70
CA ALA A 48 6.55 8.97 -9.94
C ALA A 48 6.51 9.21 -8.42
N LEU A 49 6.94 10.40 -7.98
CA LEU A 49 6.95 10.78 -6.56
C LEU A 49 5.55 10.82 -5.95
N SER A 50 4.54 11.22 -6.73
CA SER A 50 3.14 11.17 -6.29
C SER A 50 2.69 9.72 -6.05
N HIS A 51 2.99 8.79 -6.96
CA HIS A 51 2.66 7.37 -6.75
C HIS A 51 3.44 6.75 -5.58
N LEU A 52 4.74 7.06 -5.43
CA LEU A 52 5.58 6.56 -4.34
C LEU A 52 5.11 7.06 -2.97
N SER A 53 4.86 8.36 -2.82
CA SER A 53 4.43 8.93 -1.54
C SER A 53 3.08 8.37 -1.09
N VAL A 54 2.13 8.19 -2.01
CA VAL A 54 0.83 7.58 -1.72
C VAL A 54 0.99 6.12 -1.35
N ALA A 55 1.80 5.34 -2.08
CA ALA A 55 2.06 3.94 -1.77
C ALA A 55 2.75 3.76 -0.40
N ILE A 56 3.64 4.67 -0.01
CA ILE A 56 4.29 4.66 1.31
C ILE A 56 3.28 4.99 2.41
N LYS A 57 2.52 6.09 2.28
CA LYS A 57 1.48 6.48 3.25
C LYS A 57 0.48 5.32 3.46
N LEU A 58 0.05 4.70 2.36
CA LEU A 58 -0.89 3.58 2.41
C LEU A 58 -0.27 2.33 3.02
N SER A 59 1.00 2.02 2.76
CA SER A 59 1.70 0.90 3.40
C SER A 59 1.81 1.08 4.91
N LEU A 60 2.13 2.30 5.37
CA LEU A 60 2.19 2.63 6.78
C LEU A 60 0.80 2.52 7.44
N ALA A 61 -0.22 3.10 6.81
CA ALA A 61 -1.59 3.02 7.29
C ALA A 61 -2.11 1.57 7.34
N ALA A 62 -1.79 0.76 6.32
CA ALA A 62 -2.12 -0.65 6.26
C ALA A 62 -1.43 -1.44 7.36
N GLY A 63 -0.11 -1.27 7.54
CA GLY A 63 0.64 -1.96 8.59
C GLY A 63 0.14 -1.61 9.99
N LEU A 64 -0.10 -0.32 10.25
CA LEU A 64 -0.64 0.13 11.54
C LEU A 64 -2.08 -0.36 11.74
N GLY A 65 -2.96 -0.20 10.76
CA GLY A 65 -4.36 -0.58 10.87
C GLY A 65 -4.53 -2.08 11.06
N LEU A 66 -3.84 -2.89 10.25
CA LEU A 66 -3.90 -4.35 10.33
C LEU A 66 -3.30 -4.87 11.65
N LEU A 67 -2.34 -4.21 12.29
CA LEU A 67 -1.81 -4.68 13.58
C LEU A 67 -2.59 -4.12 14.78
N LEU A 68 -2.86 -2.82 14.80
CA LEU A 68 -3.42 -2.14 15.97
C LEU A 68 -4.90 -2.47 16.17
N VAL A 69 -5.71 -2.45 15.11
CA VAL A 69 -7.16 -2.64 15.27
C VAL A 69 -7.49 -4.05 15.78
N PRO A 70 -6.90 -5.14 15.24
CA PRO A 70 -7.08 -6.48 15.78
C PRO A 70 -6.60 -6.63 17.22
N ALA A 71 -5.49 -5.97 17.59
CA ALA A 71 -5.02 -5.95 18.98
C ALA A 71 -6.03 -5.26 19.92
N LEU A 72 -6.58 -4.11 19.51
CA LEU A 72 -7.60 -3.40 20.28
C LEU A 72 -8.92 -4.20 20.37
N LEU A 73 -9.35 -4.81 19.27
CA LEU A 73 -10.51 -5.70 19.25
C LEU A 73 -10.29 -6.90 20.17
N TRP A 74 -9.09 -7.49 20.18
CA TRP A 74 -8.76 -8.58 21.09
C TRP A 74 -8.85 -8.15 22.54
N LEU A 75 -8.24 -7.01 22.92
CA LEU A 75 -8.32 -6.50 24.29
C LEU A 75 -9.76 -6.22 24.74
N SER A 76 -10.61 -5.78 23.81
CA SER A 76 -12.01 -5.40 24.07
C SER A 76 -12.96 -6.60 24.10
N LEU A 77 -12.70 -7.62 23.28
CA LEU A 77 -13.60 -8.76 23.06
C LEU A 77 -13.04 -10.08 23.61
N ARG A 78 -11.87 -10.11 24.27
CA ARG A 78 -11.20 -11.37 24.68
C ARG A 78 -12.09 -12.38 25.42
N ASP A 79 -13.08 -11.90 26.17
CA ASP A 79 -13.99 -12.74 26.96
C ASP A 79 -15.23 -13.21 26.15
N ALA A 80 -15.42 -12.67 24.95
CA ALA A 80 -16.51 -13.02 24.04
C ALA A 80 -16.15 -14.25 23.19
N GLN A 81 -17.07 -15.22 23.10
CA GLN A 81 -16.88 -16.42 22.26
C GLN A 81 -16.73 -16.09 20.77
N SER A 82 -17.26 -14.94 20.31
CA SER A 82 -17.20 -14.49 18.93
C SER A 82 -15.95 -13.67 18.59
N ALA A 83 -15.06 -13.40 19.55
CA ALA A 83 -13.93 -12.49 19.37
C ALA A 83 -13.07 -12.84 18.15
N VAL A 84 -12.68 -14.11 18.03
CA VAL A 84 -11.84 -14.59 16.93
C VAL A 84 -12.54 -14.41 15.58
N VAL A 85 -13.83 -14.70 15.49
CA VAL A 85 -14.60 -14.57 14.25
C VAL A 85 -14.68 -13.11 13.81
N VAL A 86 -14.98 -12.20 14.73
CA VAL A 86 -15.06 -10.75 14.45
C VAL A 86 -13.70 -10.20 14.01
N ILE A 87 -12.63 -10.57 14.72
CA ILE A 87 -11.26 -10.13 14.39
C ILE A 87 -10.84 -10.66 13.03
N LEU A 88 -11.08 -11.95 12.75
CA LEU A 88 -10.74 -12.57 11.48
C LEU A 88 -11.49 -11.92 10.32
N LEU A 89 -12.81 -11.72 10.47
CA LEU A 89 -13.63 -11.12 9.43
C LEU A 89 -13.17 -9.69 9.13
N TRP A 90 -12.92 -8.90 10.19
CA TRP A 90 -12.38 -7.55 10.03
C TRP A 90 -11.02 -7.55 9.34
N TRP A 91 -10.10 -8.42 9.76
CA TRP A 91 -8.76 -8.53 9.18
C TRP A 91 -8.82 -8.85 7.70
N VAL A 92 -9.54 -9.92 7.32
CA VAL A 92 -9.61 -10.39 5.93
C VAL A 92 -10.31 -9.35 5.04
N SER A 93 -11.42 -8.76 5.50
CA SER A 93 -12.12 -7.72 4.73
C SER A 93 -11.27 -6.47 4.54
N CYS A 94 -10.61 -5.99 5.59
CA CYS A 94 -9.75 -4.81 5.51
C CYS A 94 -8.53 -5.08 4.61
N HIS A 95 -7.87 -6.22 4.80
CA HIS A 95 -6.73 -6.66 3.98
C HIS A 95 -7.11 -6.76 2.50
N ALA A 96 -8.21 -7.43 2.16
CA ALA A 96 -8.69 -7.55 0.78
C ALA A 96 -8.99 -6.17 0.17
N GLY A 97 -9.62 -5.26 0.92
CA GLY A 97 -9.84 -3.88 0.47
C GLY A 97 -8.55 -3.14 0.14
N LEU A 98 -7.52 -3.28 0.98
CA LEU A 98 -6.21 -2.67 0.77
C LEU A 98 -5.47 -3.26 -0.43
N VAL A 99 -5.60 -4.56 -0.68
CA VAL A 99 -5.05 -5.24 -1.88
C VAL A 99 -5.74 -4.69 -3.13
N LEU A 100 -7.07 -4.61 -3.15
CA LEU A 100 -7.83 -4.06 -4.27
C LEU A 100 -7.46 -2.60 -4.56
N PHE A 101 -7.30 -1.78 -3.52
CA PHE A 101 -6.86 -0.39 -3.68
C PHE A 101 -5.47 -0.31 -4.32
N GLY A 102 -4.54 -1.19 -3.93
CA GLY A 102 -3.22 -1.30 -4.55
C GLY A 102 -3.31 -1.69 -6.03
N ALA A 103 -4.09 -2.71 -6.36
CA ALA A 103 -4.28 -3.20 -7.72
C ALA A 103 -4.91 -2.14 -8.64
N LEU A 104 -5.88 -1.37 -8.13
CA LEU A 104 -6.49 -0.26 -8.85
C LEU A 104 -5.46 0.83 -9.18
N ASN A 105 -4.61 1.21 -8.23
CA ASN A 105 -3.58 2.22 -8.50
C ASN A 105 -2.45 1.71 -9.39
N LEU A 106 -2.11 0.42 -9.33
CA LEU A 106 -1.22 -0.21 -10.30
C LEU A 106 -1.79 -0.09 -11.72
N SER A 107 -3.05 -0.47 -11.92
CA SER A 107 -3.75 -0.33 -13.21
C SER A 107 -3.76 1.12 -13.72
N ARG A 108 -3.96 2.09 -12.80
CA ARG A 108 -3.88 3.52 -13.14
C ARG A 108 -2.48 3.94 -13.58
N SER A 109 -1.43 3.47 -12.92
CA SER A 109 -0.05 3.76 -13.32
C SER A 109 0.31 3.16 -14.70
N MET A 110 -0.28 2.02 -15.05
CA MET A 110 -0.14 1.41 -16.39
C MET A 110 -0.89 2.19 -17.47
N SER A 111 -1.92 2.95 -17.10
CA SER A 111 -2.72 3.79 -18.00
C SER A 111 -2.32 5.28 -17.95
N GLU A 112 -1.13 5.59 -17.41
CA GLU A 112 -0.61 6.97 -17.28
C GLU A 112 -1.51 7.93 -16.48
N ARG A 113 -2.33 7.37 -15.59
CA ARG A 113 -3.21 8.14 -14.71
C ARG A 113 -2.54 8.36 -13.36
N TRP A 114 -2.84 9.50 -12.76
CA TRP A 114 -2.45 9.83 -11.39
C TRP A 114 -3.05 8.84 -10.38
N PRO A 115 -2.43 8.68 -9.18
CA PRO A 115 -2.98 7.83 -8.14
C PRO A 115 -4.38 8.35 -7.74
N LEU A 116 -5.19 7.46 -7.17
CA LEU A 116 -6.56 7.77 -6.79
C LEU A 116 -6.60 9.02 -5.89
N TRP A 117 -5.69 9.11 -4.91
CA TRP A 117 -5.49 10.27 -4.02
C TRP A 117 -4.02 10.73 -4.05
N ARG A 118 -3.73 12.03 -3.79
CA ARG A 118 -2.37 12.63 -3.76
C ARG A 118 -2.02 13.13 -2.36
#